data_AF-A0AAX4JBZ6-F1
#
_entry.id   AF-A0AAX4JBZ6-F1
#
_cell.length_a   1.000
_cell.length_b   1.000
_cell.length_c   1.000
_cell.angle_alpha   90.00
_cell.angle_beta   90.00
_cell.angle_gamma   90.00
#
_symmetry.space_group_name_H-M   'P 1'
#
loop_
_entity.id
_entity.type
_entity.pdbx_description
1 polymer ?
#
loop_
_entity_poly.entity_id
_entity_poly.type
_entity_poly.pdbx_seq_one_letter_code
_entity_poly.pdbx_strand_id
1 'polypeptide(L)'
;MSDSGESTSSEEHLFLSGILKEIGEVIKCNICTPKNEEELLTSSKLDLTSTTSTNSSRCKSFLGKDKNGFYSSLDQDTVYTSSLKEDNPISQHIIGYSKLLHCVSTHKPNIDHTSTILIDLFYKLFLVEKYILDFLLDPELLSVIDALRGKYNNQKIKKDIILLSQEYYKNNISALNCEQDIESLTFKIYKSIIKSIEEIKDNNNSTQDYNVIQDSNGIQYSNDINGNINMDDMDDIVHEYVLIVLFMRKESNRFHNIYKKVKHTSFSNRLAILFTYNQDCEFTAEYENIKKKSFINIDLLNKHIPNISRLVFLENEDYETWQRGIVYHYDWNDKVKLWMRNRCETSCLLDKSMIEECIKHKRFRDGWIIYKYGNKSIVNEFHKVISLCISALRHTNEEIWTDRIIEIIKAAIKKNDFYICMDLVEDIFYTLGGVSESQRSRIIKHFIKEIRVMENNEEIVTNIIKGINELCKKCINTETCDICVEHANMIYQEWKRNNTGGFFFKSHSKYESEIYENMLDMCDTVEDCDGFKNLCKDLVNNEAKINKGIYKKLQTVHTKTCKDCKHGTCQTLKVKDNQQLLYHLFNGFNL
;
A
#
# COMPACT_ATOMS: atom_id res chain seq x y z
N MET A 1 2.98 14.88 5.94
CA MET A 1 1.73 15.45 5.39
C MET A 1 0.73 15.45 6.52
N SER A 2 0.39 16.63 7.02
CA SER A 2 -0.62 16.87 8.06
C SER A 2 -1.82 17.56 7.41
N ASP A 3 -3.01 17.06 7.71
CA ASP A 3 -4.34 17.67 7.53
C ASP A 3 -4.76 18.15 6.13
N SER A 4 -5.23 17.20 5.31
CA SER A 4 -6.16 17.46 4.20
C SER A 4 -7.35 16.50 4.18
N GLY A 5 -7.67 15.87 5.32
CA GLY A 5 -8.74 14.87 5.44
C GLY A 5 -10.14 15.43 5.66
N GLU A 6 -10.27 16.70 6.06
CA GLU A 6 -11.57 17.32 6.36
C GLU A 6 -12.23 18.00 5.15
N SER A 7 -11.49 18.30 4.07
CA SER A 7 -12.08 19.01 2.93
C SER A 7 -12.93 18.12 2.02
N THR A 8 -12.56 16.84 1.86
CA THR A 8 -13.28 15.91 0.96
C THR A 8 -14.64 15.47 1.51
N SER A 9 -14.82 15.45 2.84
CA SER A 9 -16.08 15.02 3.46
C SER A 9 -17.23 16.02 3.24
N SER A 10 -16.92 17.31 3.10
CA SER A 10 -17.94 18.35 2.90
C SER A 10 -18.54 18.33 1.47
N GLU A 11 -17.70 18.11 0.45
CA GLU A 11 -18.13 18.03 -0.94
C GLU A 11 -18.92 16.74 -1.21
N GLU A 12 -18.48 15.61 -0.66
CA GLU A 12 -19.19 14.33 -0.75
C GLU A 12 -20.57 14.39 -0.06
N HIS A 13 -20.66 15.08 1.09
CA HIS A 13 -21.92 15.29 1.80
C HIS A 13 -22.92 16.12 0.98
N LEU A 14 -22.48 17.25 0.39
CA LEU A 14 -23.33 18.08 -0.45
C LEU A 14 -23.81 17.34 -1.70
N PHE A 15 -22.92 16.54 -2.30
CA PHE A 15 -23.25 15.71 -3.46
C PHE A 15 -24.35 14.68 -3.14
N LEU A 16 -24.25 13.98 -2.02
CA LEU A 16 -25.25 12.97 -1.63
C LEU A 16 -26.57 13.57 -1.19
N SER A 17 -26.54 14.67 -0.45
CA SER A 17 -27.76 15.41 -0.09
C SER A 17 -28.53 15.84 -1.34
N GLY A 18 -27.81 16.32 -2.37
CA GLY A 18 -28.37 16.59 -3.70
C GLY A 18 -29.02 15.36 -4.33
N ILE A 19 -28.30 14.22 -4.39
CA ILE A 19 -28.84 12.97 -4.96
C ILE A 19 -30.09 12.50 -4.21
N LEU A 20 -30.09 12.52 -2.88
CA LEU A 20 -31.23 12.08 -2.07
C LEU A 20 -32.48 12.94 -2.33
N LYS A 21 -32.29 14.26 -2.51
CA LYS A 21 -33.37 15.18 -2.88
C LYS A 21 -33.94 14.84 -4.26
N GLU A 22 -33.09 14.67 -5.26
CA GLU A 22 -33.51 14.32 -6.62
C GLU A 22 -34.27 12.98 -6.67
N ILE A 23 -33.81 11.97 -5.93
CA ILE A 23 -34.52 10.69 -5.83
C ILE A 23 -35.91 10.89 -5.20
N GLY A 24 -36.01 11.72 -4.16
CA GLY A 24 -37.29 12.05 -3.50
C GLY A 24 -38.30 12.70 -4.44
N GLU A 25 -37.83 13.55 -5.34
CA GLU A 25 -38.66 14.19 -6.39
C GLU A 25 -39.15 13.15 -7.42
N VAL A 26 -38.29 12.23 -7.86
CA VAL A 26 -38.65 11.16 -8.82
C VAL A 26 -39.71 10.21 -8.24
N ILE A 27 -39.62 9.86 -6.95
CA ILE A 27 -40.57 8.97 -6.28
C ILE A 27 -41.88 9.71 -5.89
N LYS A 28 -41.95 11.03 -6.12
CA LYS A 28 -43.09 11.91 -5.75
C LYS A 28 -43.43 11.80 -4.26
N CYS A 29 -42.41 11.84 -3.41
CA CYS A 29 -42.50 11.52 -2.00
C CYS A 29 -42.17 12.73 -1.13
N ASN A 30 -43.19 13.32 -0.52
CA ASN A 30 -43.07 14.51 0.36
C ASN A 30 -42.31 14.25 1.68
N ILE A 31 -41.88 13.00 1.93
CA ILE A 31 -41.07 12.60 3.10
C ILE A 31 -39.56 12.72 2.79
N CYS A 32 -39.17 12.66 1.52
CA CYS A 32 -37.78 12.76 1.06
C CYS A 32 -37.40 14.18 0.61
N THR A 33 -38.36 15.09 0.43
CA THR A 33 -38.12 16.52 0.29
C THR A 33 -37.90 17.13 1.68
N PRO A 34 -36.73 17.71 2.00
CA PRO A 34 -36.55 18.42 3.26
C PRO A 34 -37.57 19.57 3.30
N LYS A 35 -38.49 19.53 4.26
CA LYS A 35 -39.36 20.66 4.53
C LYS A 35 -38.51 21.76 5.17
N ASN A 36 -38.25 22.80 4.39
CA ASN A 36 -37.84 24.16 4.79
C ASN A 36 -36.57 24.31 5.66
N GLU A 37 -35.44 24.61 5.00
CA GLU A 37 -34.28 25.26 5.65
C GLU A 37 -34.56 26.71 6.12
N GLU A 38 -35.74 27.28 5.82
CA GLU A 38 -36.10 28.65 6.22
C GLU A 38 -36.40 28.81 7.73
N GLU A 39 -36.74 27.75 8.47
CA GLU A 39 -37.00 27.86 9.92
C GLU A 39 -35.73 27.89 10.79
N LEU A 40 -34.60 27.37 10.29
CA LEU A 40 -33.31 27.36 11.01
C LEU A 40 -32.56 28.69 10.91
N LEU A 41 -32.87 29.54 9.93
CA LEU A 41 -32.29 30.88 9.81
C LEU A 41 -33.06 31.95 10.59
N THR A 42 -34.32 31.69 10.96
CA THR A 42 -35.16 32.63 11.72
C THR A 42 -35.02 32.56 13.24
N SER A 43 -34.36 31.53 13.79
CA SER A 43 -34.09 31.44 15.25
C SER A 43 -32.78 32.09 15.71
N SER A 44 -32.01 32.70 14.79
CA SER A 44 -30.71 33.34 15.08
C SER A 44 -30.75 34.88 15.13
N LYS A 45 -31.94 35.50 15.16
CA LYS A 45 -32.11 36.96 15.29
C LYS A 45 -33.11 37.31 16.40
N LEU A 46 -32.61 37.43 17.64
CA LEU A 46 -33.15 38.13 18.84
C LEU A 46 -32.33 37.52 20.01
N ASP A 47 -31.50 38.18 20.82
CA ASP A 47 -31.40 39.57 21.25
C ASP A 47 -29.93 39.91 21.59
N LEU A 48 -29.50 41.11 21.19
CA LEU A 48 -28.33 41.81 21.71
C LEU A 48 -28.82 43.15 22.28
N THR A 49 -29.18 43.17 23.56
CA THR A 49 -29.14 44.40 24.35
C THR A 49 -28.59 44.11 25.74
N SER A 50 -27.41 44.68 25.97
CA SER A 50 -26.72 44.80 27.24
C SER A 50 -27.48 45.67 28.24
N THR A 51 -27.51 45.28 29.52
CA THR A 51 -27.30 46.21 30.65
C THR A 51 -26.88 45.47 31.92
N THR A 52 -25.71 45.88 32.42
CA THR A 52 -25.15 45.91 33.78
C THR A 52 -26.05 45.54 34.98
N SER A 53 -25.55 44.70 35.91
CA SER A 53 -25.21 45.09 37.30
C SER A 53 -24.78 43.91 38.21
N THR A 54 -23.55 44.00 38.73
CA THR A 54 -23.05 43.71 40.10
C THR A 54 -23.62 42.63 41.04
N ASN A 55 -22.65 42.04 41.77
CA ASN A 55 -22.70 41.32 43.07
C ASN A 55 -22.95 39.80 42.99
N SER A 56 -22.36 38.90 43.80
CA SER A 56 -21.24 38.82 44.75
C SER A 56 -21.58 37.63 45.67
N SER A 57 -20.74 36.58 45.74
CA SER A 57 -20.39 35.79 46.95
C SER A 57 -19.88 34.40 46.54
N ARG A 58 -18.59 34.05 46.78
CA ARG A 58 -18.07 33.24 47.91
C ARG A 58 -18.78 31.87 48.06
N CYS A 59 -18.14 30.70 48.21
CA CYS A 59 -16.81 30.35 48.73
C CYS A 59 -16.54 28.82 48.56
N LYS A 60 -15.24 28.45 48.47
CA LYS A 60 -14.54 27.29 49.11
C LYS A 60 -14.93 25.84 48.72
N SER A 61 -14.09 25.12 47.97
CA SER A 61 -12.95 24.25 48.40
C SER A 61 -13.35 22.94 49.11
N PHE A 62 -12.97 21.77 48.58
CA PHE A 62 -12.08 20.77 49.22
C PHE A 62 -11.89 19.47 48.39
N LEU A 63 -10.70 18.88 48.54
CA LEU A 63 -10.20 17.62 47.99
C LEU A 63 -10.79 16.37 48.69
N GLY A 64 -10.85 15.23 47.98
CA GLY A 64 -10.98 13.90 48.59
C GLY A 64 -10.87 12.75 47.59
N LYS A 65 -9.86 11.89 47.74
CA LYS A 65 -9.68 10.57 47.09
C LYS A 65 -10.23 9.47 48.01
N ASP A 66 -10.73 8.37 47.42
CA ASP A 66 -10.54 6.93 47.76
C ASP A 66 -11.67 6.10 47.08
N LYS A 67 -11.43 5.04 46.28
CA LYS A 67 -10.95 3.64 46.46
C LYS A 67 -11.98 2.62 47.02
N ASN A 68 -12.35 1.68 46.12
CA ASN A 68 -12.80 0.27 46.28
C ASN A 68 -14.22 -0.08 46.81
N GLY A 69 -14.89 -1.02 46.13
CA GLY A 69 -15.84 -1.99 46.75
C GLY A 69 -17.16 -2.22 46.00
N PHE A 70 -17.61 -3.48 45.93
CA PHE A 70 -18.64 -4.06 45.04
C PHE A 70 -20.08 -4.15 45.62
N TYR A 71 -21.04 -4.30 44.67
CA TYR A 71 -22.37 -5.00 44.65
C TYR A 71 -23.72 -4.35 45.07
N SER A 72 -24.67 -4.50 44.13
CA SER A 72 -26.17 -4.49 44.18
C SER A 72 -26.85 -3.13 44.42
N SER A 73 -27.99 -2.77 43.82
CA SER A 73 -29.15 -3.53 43.31
C SER A 73 -29.89 -2.76 42.20
N LEU A 74 -30.78 -3.47 41.49
CA LEU A 74 -31.81 -2.93 40.60
C LEU A 74 -32.70 -1.88 41.29
N ASP A 75 -33.07 -0.83 40.56
CA ASP A 75 -34.45 -0.32 40.36
C ASP A 75 -34.41 0.71 39.21
N GLN A 76 -35.01 0.36 38.07
CA GLN A 76 -36.31 0.81 37.56
C GLN A 76 -36.32 2.22 36.95
N ASP A 77 -36.59 2.21 35.64
CA ASP A 77 -37.24 3.23 34.83
C ASP A 77 -36.69 4.65 34.88
N THR A 78 -35.82 4.95 33.91
CA THR A 78 -35.74 6.31 33.38
C THR A 78 -35.54 6.26 31.88
N VAL A 79 -36.55 6.79 31.19
CA VAL A 79 -36.63 7.04 29.76
C VAL A 79 -35.33 7.68 29.26
N TYR A 80 -34.53 6.91 28.52
CA TYR A 80 -33.40 7.42 27.75
C TYR A 80 -33.93 7.97 26.43
N THR A 81 -34.44 9.20 26.45
CA THR A 81 -34.36 10.08 25.28
C THR A 81 -33.03 10.81 25.37
N SER A 82 -31.93 10.09 25.08
CA SER A 82 -30.63 10.73 24.88
C SER A 82 -30.61 11.37 23.50
N SER A 83 -30.61 12.71 23.51
CA SER A 83 -30.24 13.59 22.41
C SER A 83 -29.04 13.03 21.62
N LEU A 84 -29.30 12.50 20.43
CA LEU A 84 -28.31 12.40 19.38
C LEU A 84 -27.81 13.83 19.13
N LYS A 85 -26.58 14.13 19.54
CA LYS A 85 -25.91 15.36 19.12
C LYS A 85 -25.90 15.38 17.59
N GLU A 86 -26.41 16.45 17.01
CA GLU A 86 -26.73 16.62 15.59
C GLU A 86 -25.53 16.65 14.62
N ASP A 87 -24.30 16.39 15.08
CA ASP A 87 -23.07 16.68 14.32
C ASP A 87 -22.36 15.46 13.68
N ASN A 88 -23.01 14.32 13.48
CA ASN A 88 -22.42 13.22 12.71
C ASN A 88 -23.03 13.13 11.30
N PRO A 89 -22.34 13.59 10.23
CA PRO A 89 -22.83 13.55 8.85
C PRO A 89 -23.28 12.15 8.41
N ILE A 90 -22.68 11.10 8.98
CA ILE A 90 -22.94 9.71 8.60
C ILE A 90 -24.28 9.23 9.15
N SER A 91 -24.67 9.64 10.37
CA SER A 91 -25.98 9.28 10.92
C SER A 91 -27.11 9.87 10.08
N GLN A 92 -26.95 11.12 9.62
CA GLN A 92 -27.91 11.78 8.73
C GLN A 92 -28.05 11.04 7.40
N HIS A 93 -26.94 10.57 6.80
CA HIS A 93 -26.98 9.77 5.57
C HIS A 93 -27.69 8.42 5.75
N ILE A 94 -27.48 7.73 6.87
CA ILE A 94 -28.14 6.46 7.18
C ILE A 94 -29.64 6.63 7.37
N ILE A 95 -30.03 7.71 8.05
CA ILE A 95 -31.43 8.10 8.21
C ILE A 95 -32.04 8.42 6.85
N GLY A 96 -31.34 9.19 6.00
CA GLY A 96 -31.74 9.49 4.63
C GLY A 96 -31.95 8.23 3.80
N TYR A 97 -31.01 7.29 3.85
CA TYR A 97 -31.12 6.00 3.15
C TYR A 97 -32.29 5.16 3.66
N SER A 98 -32.51 5.09 4.97
CA SER A 98 -33.61 4.32 5.55
C SER A 98 -34.97 4.93 5.20
N LYS A 99 -35.09 6.27 5.22
CA LYS A 99 -36.26 7.00 4.72
C LYS A 99 -36.50 6.72 3.24
N LEU A 100 -35.45 6.72 2.44
CA LEU A 100 -35.52 6.43 1.01
C LEU A 100 -35.96 4.98 0.76
N LEU A 101 -35.39 4.01 1.49
CA LEU A 101 -35.79 2.60 1.44
C LEU A 101 -37.28 2.44 1.76
N HIS A 102 -37.76 3.09 2.81
CA HIS A 102 -39.18 3.10 3.17
C HIS A 102 -40.03 3.74 2.07
N CYS A 103 -39.65 4.94 1.61
CA CYS A 103 -40.37 5.68 0.60
C CYS A 103 -40.47 4.90 -0.72
N VAL A 104 -39.38 4.32 -1.21
CA VAL A 104 -39.38 3.44 -2.38
C VAL A 104 -40.26 2.22 -2.17
N SER A 105 -40.20 1.58 -0.99
CA SER A 105 -41.02 0.40 -0.71
C SER A 105 -42.52 0.74 -0.70
N THR A 106 -42.88 1.92 -0.19
CA THR A 106 -44.27 2.39 -0.05
C THR A 106 -44.83 2.96 -1.35
N HIS A 107 -44.04 3.72 -2.11
CA HIS A 107 -44.47 4.45 -3.30
C HIS A 107 -44.03 3.81 -4.61
N LYS A 108 -43.45 2.61 -4.56
CA LYS A 108 -43.11 1.76 -5.71
C LYS A 108 -44.15 1.80 -6.86
N PRO A 109 -45.48 1.69 -6.61
CA PRO A 109 -46.46 1.65 -7.69
C PRO A 109 -46.55 2.93 -8.53
N ASN A 110 -46.00 4.04 -8.02
CA ASN A 110 -46.05 5.35 -8.63
C ASN A 110 -44.77 5.69 -9.42
N ILE A 111 -43.79 4.79 -9.44
CA ILE A 111 -42.53 5.00 -10.18
C ILE A 111 -42.86 4.95 -11.67
N ASP A 112 -42.50 6.02 -12.39
CA ASP A 112 -42.61 6.06 -13.84
C ASP A 112 -41.66 5.02 -14.45
N HIS A 113 -42.23 4.08 -15.21
CA HIS A 113 -41.51 2.99 -15.85
C HIS A 113 -40.94 3.35 -17.23
N THR A 114 -40.93 4.63 -17.62
CA THR A 114 -40.21 5.08 -18.81
C THR A 114 -38.70 4.81 -18.69
N SER A 115 -38.09 4.40 -19.80
CA SER A 115 -36.72 3.86 -19.82
C SER A 115 -35.67 4.83 -19.30
N THR A 116 -35.79 6.12 -19.61
CA THR A 116 -34.82 7.14 -19.19
C THR A 116 -34.89 7.45 -17.69
N ILE A 117 -36.09 7.65 -17.14
CA ILE A 117 -36.29 8.00 -15.71
C ILE A 117 -35.82 6.84 -14.84
N LEU A 118 -36.11 5.62 -15.27
CA LEU A 118 -35.79 4.46 -14.47
C LEU A 118 -34.28 4.14 -14.47
N ILE A 119 -33.57 4.29 -15.59
CA ILE A 119 -32.11 4.18 -15.62
C ILE A 119 -31.46 5.22 -14.71
N ASP A 120 -31.92 6.48 -14.77
CA ASP A 120 -31.42 7.56 -13.90
C ASP A 120 -31.67 7.25 -12.41
N LEU A 121 -32.86 6.74 -12.09
CA LEU A 121 -33.18 6.28 -10.73
C LEU A 121 -32.21 5.17 -10.28
N PHE A 122 -31.99 4.12 -11.07
CA PHE A 122 -31.05 3.05 -10.72
C PHE A 122 -29.63 3.55 -10.50
N TYR A 123 -29.16 4.44 -11.38
CA TYR A 123 -27.84 5.04 -11.23
C TYR A 123 -27.72 5.83 -9.92
N LYS A 124 -28.72 6.66 -9.59
CA LYS A 124 -28.74 7.43 -8.34
C LYS A 124 -28.80 6.54 -7.10
N LEU A 125 -29.59 5.47 -7.12
CA LEU A 125 -29.67 4.50 -6.03
C LEU A 125 -28.36 3.75 -5.86
N PHE A 126 -27.72 3.36 -6.97
CA PHE A 126 -26.39 2.78 -6.98
C PHE A 126 -25.37 3.73 -6.31
N LEU A 127 -25.39 5.02 -6.62
CA LEU A 127 -24.48 6.00 -6.00
C LEU A 127 -24.67 6.08 -4.49
N VAL A 128 -25.92 6.15 -4.03
CA VAL A 128 -26.25 6.20 -2.60
C VAL A 128 -25.81 4.92 -1.90
N GLU A 129 -26.14 3.75 -2.45
CA GLU A 129 -25.72 2.47 -1.89
C GLU A 129 -24.20 2.32 -1.87
N LYS A 130 -23.53 2.63 -2.99
CA LYS A 130 -22.07 2.59 -3.09
C LYS A 130 -21.43 3.43 -1.98
N TYR A 131 -21.93 4.65 -1.77
CA TYR A 131 -21.42 5.51 -0.71
C TYR A 131 -21.56 4.87 0.68
N ILE A 132 -22.73 4.28 0.99
CA ILE A 132 -22.96 3.63 2.29
C ILE A 132 -22.06 2.39 2.44
N LEU A 133 -21.91 1.61 1.37
CA LEU A 133 -21.07 0.42 1.35
C LEU A 133 -19.59 0.76 1.55
N ASP A 134 -19.10 1.91 1.07
CA ASP A 134 -17.72 2.36 1.32
C ASP A 134 -17.42 2.54 2.83
N PHE A 135 -18.43 2.75 3.68
CA PHE A 135 -18.25 2.82 5.14
C PHE A 135 -18.41 1.47 5.84
N LEU A 136 -19.18 0.56 5.24
CA LEU A 136 -19.60 -0.68 5.87
C LEU A 136 -18.72 -1.88 5.51
N LEU A 137 -18.20 -1.88 4.29
CA LEU A 137 -17.48 -3.01 3.74
C LEU A 137 -15.97 -2.80 3.84
N ASP A 138 -15.27 -3.91 4.09
CA ASP A 138 -13.84 -3.96 3.79
C ASP A 138 -13.66 -3.69 2.30
N PRO A 139 -12.74 -2.77 1.92
CA PRO A 139 -12.51 -2.49 0.51
C PRO A 139 -12.09 -3.76 -0.21
N GLU A 140 -12.63 -3.95 -1.41
CA GLU A 140 -12.33 -5.13 -2.23
C GLU A 140 -10.82 -5.21 -2.50
N LEU A 141 -10.23 -4.06 -2.87
CA LEU A 141 -8.79 -3.86 -2.94
C LEU A 141 -8.34 -2.88 -1.85
N LEU A 142 -7.50 -3.36 -0.94
CA LEU A 142 -6.85 -2.57 0.09
C LEU A 142 -5.41 -2.27 -0.35
N SER A 143 -5.14 -1.01 -0.67
CA SER A 143 -3.77 -0.56 -0.88
C SER A 143 -3.05 -0.38 0.46
N VAL A 144 -1.71 -0.48 0.45
CA VAL A 144 -0.90 -0.23 1.65
C VAL A 144 -1.10 1.18 2.20
N ILE A 145 -1.24 2.19 1.33
CA ILE A 145 -1.47 3.57 1.76
C ILE A 145 -2.84 3.75 2.42
N ASP A 146 -3.88 3.10 1.91
CA ASP A 146 -5.23 3.16 2.49
C ASP A 146 -5.30 2.40 3.82
N ALA A 147 -4.60 1.26 3.91
CA ALA A 147 -4.44 0.50 5.15
C ALA A 147 -3.80 1.37 6.25
N LEU A 148 -2.70 2.05 5.94
CA LEU A 148 -1.98 2.90 6.91
C LEU A 148 -2.75 4.15 7.31
N ARG A 149 -3.62 4.69 6.44
CA ARG A 149 -4.49 5.83 6.76
C ARG A 149 -5.62 5.49 7.73
N GLY A 150 -5.76 4.23 8.13
CA GLY A 150 -6.82 3.81 9.05
C GLY A 150 -8.22 3.77 8.42
N LYS A 151 -8.32 3.85 7.07
CA LYS A 151 -9.59 3.68 6.34
C LYS A 151 -10.16 2.26 6.43
N TYR A 152 -9.46 1.35 7.10
CA TYR A 152 -9.74 -0.09 7.13
C TYR A 152 -10.60 -0.54 8.33
N ASN A 153 -11.01 0.35 9.25
CA ASN A 153 -11.74 -0.12 10.42
C ASN A 153 -12.72 0.90 11.01
N ASN A 154 -13.79 1.18 10.28
CA ASN A 154 -14.88 2.05 10.69
C ASN A 154 -15.83 1.37 11.71
N GLN A 155 -15.31 0.67 12.72
CA GLN A 155 -16.15 -0.05 13.71
C GLN A 155 -17.12 0.86 14.43
N LYS A 156 -16.73 2.12 14.66
CA LYS A 156 -17.60 3.13 15.26
C LYS A 156 -18.79 3.42 14.37
N ILE A 157 -18.55 3.68 13.08
CA ILE A 157 -19.61 3.90 12.10
C ILE A 157 -20.49 2.66 11.98
N LYS A 158 -19.89 1.47 11.90
CA LYS A 158 -20.63 0.20 11.88
C LYS A 158 -21.57 0.12 13.08
N LYS A 159 -21.09 0.39 14.31
CA LYS A 159 -21.94 0.45 15.51
C LYS A 159 -23.04 1.50 15.42
N ASP A 160 -22.74 2.68 14.91
CA ASP A 160 -23.72 3.76 14.73
C ASP A 160 -24.81 3.35 13.71
N ILE A 161 -24.44 2.67 12.61
CA ILE A 161 -25.39 2.12 11.63
C ILE A 161 -26.30 1.09 12.30
N ILE A 162 -25.72 0.19 13.09
CA ILE A 162 -26.47 -0.86 13.80
C ILE A 162 -27.47 -0.22 14.77
N LEU A 163 -27.04 0.74 15.59
CA LEU A 163 -27.90 1.45 16.53
C LEU A 163 -29.03 2.20 15.83
N LEU A 164 -28.71 2.98 14.78
CA LEU A 164 -29.71 3.74 14.02
C LEU A 164 -30.70 2.81 13.31
N SER A 165 -30.24 1.69 12.75
CA SER A 165 -31.13 0.72 12.13
C SER A 165 -32.10 0.11 13.15
N GLN A 166 -31.65 -0.24 14.35
CA GLN A 166 -32.50 -0.78 15.40
C GLN A 166 -33.57 0.22 15.84
N GLU A 167 -33.25 1.52 15.81
CA GLU A 167 -34.18 2.59 16.14
C GLU A 167 -35.25 2.79 15.07
N TYR A 168 -34.85 2.79 13.79
CA TYR A 168 -35.73 3.07 12.65
C TYR A 168 -36.50 1.85 12.11
N TYR A 169 -35.99 0.62 12.29
CA TYR A 169 -36.63 -0.64 11.83
C TYR A 169 -37.36 -1.40 12.95
N LYS A 170 -37.69 -0.74 14.07
CA LYS A 170 -38.38 -1.38 15.21
C LYS A 170 -39.55 -2.24 14.73
N ASN A 171 -39.48 -3.53 15.09
CA ASN A 171 -40.47 -4.60 14.93
C ASN A 171 -40.35 -5.56 13.73
N ASN A 172 -39.41 -5.44 12.79
CA ASN A 172 -39.37 -6.40 11.65
C ASN A 172 -38.01 -6.98 11.27
N ILE A 173 -36.87 -6.53 11.82
CA ILE A 173 -35.55 -7.03 11.42
C ILE A 173 -34.69 -7.24 12.66
N SER A 174 -34.27 -8.48 12.90
CA SER A 174 -33.23 -8.83 13.88
C SER A 174 -31.97 -8.00 13.62
N ALA A 175 -31.34 -7.47 14.66
CA ALA A 175 -30.19 -6.55 14.61
C ALA A 175 -29.29 -6.71 13.37
N LEU A 176 -29.09 -5.64 12.60
CA LEU A 176 -28.05 -5.59 11.56
C LEU A 176 -26.72 -5.97 12.22
N ASN A 177 -26.16 -7.14 11.90
CA ASN A 177 -24.85 -7.56 12.41
C ASN A 177 -23.82 -7.57 11.27
N CYS A 178 -24.28 -7.79 10.04
CA CYS A 178 -23.47 -7.76 8.82
C CYS A 178 -24.16 -7.00 7.68
N GLU A 179 -23.39 -6.73 6.63
CA GLU A 179 -23.82 -6.10 5.38
C GLU A 179 -24.99 -6.82 4.70
N GLN A 180 -25.08 -8.15 4.86
CA GLN A 180 -26.16 -8.95 4.28
C GLN A 180 -27.52 -8.66 4.92
N ASP A 181 -27.53 -8.13 6.15
CA ASP A 181 -28.76 -7.79 6.88
C ASP A 181 -29.37 -6.46 6.39
N ILE A 182 -28.58 -5.61 5.73
CA ILE A 182 -29.08 -4.37 5.12
C ILE A 182 -29.80 -4.76 3.84
N GLU A 183 -31.07 -4.41 3.67
CA GLU A 183 -31.72 -4.68 2.39
C GLU A 183 -31.22 -3.72 1.31
N SER A 184 -30.78 -4.25 0.16
CA SER A 184 -30.40 -3.42 -0.98
C SER A 184 -31.63 -2.75 -1.60
N LEU A 185 -31.61 -1.43 -1.60
CA LEU A 185 -32.55 -0.56 -2.27
C LEU A 185 -32.56 -0.79 -3.79
N THR A 186 -31.39 -0.89 -4.41
CA THR A 186 -31.25 -1.20 -5.85
C THR A 186 -31.90 -2.53 -6.17
N PHE A 187 -31.65 -3.55 -5.36
CA PHE A 187 -32.24 -4.89 -5.55
C PHE A 187 -33.75 -4.94 -5.29
N LYS A 188 -34.27 -4.16 -4.34
CA LYS A 188 -35.73 -4.03 -4.12
C LYS A 188 -36.44 -3.49 -5.35
N ILE A 189 -35.94 -2.38 -5.90
CA ILE A 189 -36.53 -1.77 -7.08
C ILE A 189 -36.41 -2.71 -8.27
N TYR A 190 -35.27 -3.40 -8.42
CA TYR A 190 -35.10 -4.43 -9.44
C TYR A 190 -36.18 -5.51 -9.36
N LYS A 191 -36.36 -6.16 -8.21
CA LYS A 191 -37.42 -7.17 -8.01
C LYS A 191 -38.80 -6.63 -8.34
N SER A 192 -39.04 -5.37 -7.99
CA SER A 192 -40.29 -4.72 -8.26
C SER A 192 -40.60 -4.64 -9.75
N ILE A 193 -39.64 -4.19 -10.52
CA ILE A 193 -39.79 -3.94 -11.96
C ILE A 193 -39.89 -5.25 -12.71
N ILE A 194 -39.03 -6.22 -12.40
CA ILE A 194 -39.09 -7.54 -13.02
C ILE A 194 -40.48 -8.16 -12.82
N LYS A 195 -41.03 -8.09 -11.60
CA LYS A 195 -42.39 -8.58 -11.34
C LYS A 195 -43.44 -7.86 -12.20
N SER A 196 -43.36 -6.53 -12.33
CA SER A 196 -44.29 -5.76 -13.16
C SER A 196 -44.14 -6.08 -14.65
N ILE A 197 -42.91 -6.31 -15.13
CA ILE A 197 -42.65 -6.73 -16.51
C ILE A 197 -43.21 -8.14 -16.77
N GLU A 198 -43.01 -9.08 -15.84
CA GLU A 198 -43.58 -10.42 -15.91
C GLU A 198 -45.11 -10.38 -15.96
N GLU A 199 -45.76 -9.59 -15.10
CA GLU A 199 -47.22 -9.38 -15.09
C GLU A 199 -47.73 -8.80 -16.42
N ILE A 200 -47.01 -7.85 -17.03
CA ILE A 200 -47.37 -7.28 -18.33
C ILE A 200 -47.23 -8.33 -19.44
N LYS A 201 -46.14 -9.12 -19.43
CA LYS A 201 -45.90 -10.18 -20.41
C LYS A 201 -46.99 -11.27 -20.33
N ASP A 202 -47.38 -11.67 -19.11
CA ASP A 202 -48.45 -12.65 -18.90
C ASP A 202 -49.83 -12.13 -19.34
N ASN A 203 -50.12 -10.84 -19.13
CA ASN A 203 -51.35 -10.20 -19.60
C ASN A 203 -51.38 -10.08 -21.13
N ASN A 204 -50.25 -9.80 -21.78
CA ASN A 204 -50.18 -9.71 -23.24
C ASN A 204 -50.26 -11.09 -23.92
N ASN A 205 -49.67 -12.12 -23.31
CA ASN A 205 -49.74 -13.48 -23.81
C ASN A 205 -51.13 -14.13 -23.60
N SER A 206 -51.89 -13.70 -22.59
CA SER A 206 -53.28 -14.13 -22.38
C SER A 206 -54.30 -13.40 -23.28
N THR A 207 -53.89 -12.33 -23.97
CA THR A 207 -54.72 -11.59 -24.92
C THR A 207 -54.43 -11.98 -26.39
N GLN A 208 -53.54 -12.94 -26.62
CA GLN A 208 -53.09 -13.35 -27.95
C GLN A 208 -53.97 -14.43 -28.62
N ASP A 209 -55.30 -14.26 -28.52
CA ASP A 209 -56.30 -15.07 -29.25
C ASP A 209 -57.24 -14.23 -30.15
N TYR A 210 -56.84 -12.99 -30.49
CA TYR A 210 -57.56 -12.19 -31.49
C TYR A 210 -56.66 -11.69 -32.63
N ASN A 211 -56.85 -12.36 -33.76
CA ASN A 211 -56.69 -11.93 -35.16
C ASN A 211 -55.44 -11.12 -35.55
N VAL A 212 -54.50 -11.87 -36.10
CA VAL A 212 -53.57 -11.43 -37.14
C VAL A 212 -54.35 -10.77 -38.29
N ILE A 213 -54.23 -9.46 -38.43
CA ILE A 213 -54.33 -8.79 -39.74
C ILE A 213 -52.95 -8.20 -39.98
N GLN A 214 -52.20 -8.87 -40.85
CA GLN A 214 -50.96 -8.36 -41.43
C GLN A 214 -51.31 -7.14 -42.27
N ASP A 215 -50.67 -6.01 -41.99
CA ASP A 215 -50.55 -4.96 -42.98
C ASP A 215 -49.08 -4.71 -43.30
N SER A 216 -48.83 -4.63 -44.59
CA SER A 216 -47.53 -4.81 -45.22
C SER A 216 -47.02 -3.46 -45.65
N ASN A 217 -46.26 -2.78 -44.78
CA ASN A 217 -45.44 -1.65 -45.20
C ASN A 217 -44.20 -1.57 -44.31
N GLY A 218 -43.12 -2.20 -44.81
CA GLY A 218 -41.79 -2.02 -44.27
C GLY A 218 -41.28 -0.62 -44.56
N ILE A 219 -40.96 0.14 -43.51
CA ILE A 219 -40.05 1.28 -43.60
C ILE A 219 -39.18 1.28 -42.34
N GLN A 220 -37.88 1.03 -42.54
CA GLN A 220 -36.81 1.33 -41.59
C GLN A 220 -36.56 2.85 -41.56
N TYR A 221 -36.43 3.42 -40.37
CA TYR A 221 -35.69 4.67 -40.17
C TYR A 221 -34.74 4.51 -38.98
N SER A 222 -33.44 4.54 -39.30
CA SER A 222 -32.37 4.94 -38.38
C SER A 222 -32.14 6.44 -38.51
N ASN A 223 -32.02 7.16 -37.39
CA ASN A 223 -30.97 8.15 -37.10
C ASN A 223 -31.26 8.91 -35.79
N ASP A 224 -30.42 8.61 -34.80
CA ASP A 224 -29.61 9.54 -34.00
C ASP A 224 -30.22 10.65 -33.12
N ILE A 225 -29.78 10.57 -31.84
CA ILE A 225 -29.58 11.60 -30.81
C ILE A 225 -30.74 11.90 -29.83
N ASN A 226 -31.94 11.39 -30.06
CA ASN A 226 -32.96 11.21 -29.00
C ASN A 226 -33.36 9.74 -28.93
N GLY A 227 -32.38 8.88 -28.62
CA GLY A 227 -32.53 7.43 -28.70
C GLY A 227 -33.64 6.92 -27.79
N ASN A 228 -34.74 6.46 -28.40
CA ASN A 228 -35.65 5.52 -27.75
C ASN A 228 -34.83 4.28 -27.40
N ILE A 229 -34.35 4.21 -26.15
CA ILE A 229 -33.73 3.01 -25.58
C ILE A 229 -34.80 1.91 -25.67
N ASN A 230 -34.50 0.85 -26.43
CA ASN A 230 -35.37 -0.31 -26.50
C ASN A 230 -35.54 -0.91 -25.09
N MET A 231 -36.74 -1.38 -24.77
CA MET A 231 -37.05 -1.96 -23.46
C MET A 231 -36.12 -3.13 -23.11
N ASP A 232 -35.65 -3.89 -24.10
CA ASP A 232 -34.65 -4.95 -23.92
C ASP A 232 -33.26 -4.43 -23.51
N ASP A 233 -32.82 -3.28 -24.03
CA ASP A 233 -31.51 -2.70 -23.68
C ASP A 233 -31.54 -2.08 -22.28
N MET A 234 -32.72 -1.61 -21.86
CA MET A 234 -32.95 -1.09 -20.52
C MET A 234 -32.86 -2.18 -19.46
N ASP A 235 -33.51 -3.33 -19.67
CA ASP A 235 -33.45 -4.49 -18.78
C ASP A 235 -31.98 -4.90 -18.57
N ASP A 236 -31.21 -4.96 -19.66
CA ASP A 236 -29.80 -5.32 -19.64
C ASP A 236 -28.93 -4.31 -18.83
N ILE A 237 -29.18 -3.00 -18.93
CA ILE A 237 -28.51 -1.97 -18.11
C ILE A 237 -28.83 -2.14 -16.62
N VAL A 238 -30.10 -2.34 -16.30
CA VAL A 238 -30.57 -2.53 -14.91
C VAL A 238 -29.95 -3.79 -14.30
N HIS A 239 -29.88 -4.89 -15.05
CA HIS A 239 -29.22 -6.11 -14.62
C HIS A 239 -27.76 -5.88 -14.23
N GLU A 240 -26.98 -5.15 -15.05
CA GLU A 240 -25.58 -4.88 -14.72
C GLU A 240 -25.43 -4.05 -13.43
N TYR A 241 -26.26 -3.04 -13.19
CA TYR A 241 -26.19 -2.26 -11.95
C TYR A 241 -26.44 -3.13 -10.72
N VAL A 242 -27.45 -4.01 -10.81
CA VAL A 242 -27.78 -4.94 -9.73
C VAL A 242 -26.64 -5.93 -9.50
N LEU A 243 -26.03 -6.47 -10.55
CA LEU A 243 -24.87 -7.37 -10.44
C LEU A 243 -23.69 -6.69 -9.76
N ILE A 244 -23.40 -5.41 -10.08
CA ILE A 244 -22.34 -4.64 -9.41
C ILE A 244 -22.64 -4.49 -7.92
N VAL A 245 -23.85 -4.10 -7.55
CA VAL A 245 -24.25 -3.93 -6.15
C VAL A 245 -24.14 -5.25 -5.38
N LEU A 246 -24.62 -6.35 -5.95
CA LEU A 246 -24.54 -7.66 -5.32
C LEU A 246 -23.09 -8.15 -5.20
N PHE A 247 -22.24 -7.86 -6.17
CA PHE A 247 -20.80 -8.11 -6.12
C PHE A 247 -20.16 -7.34 -4.97
N MET A 248 -20.39 -6.02 -4.89
CA MET A 248 -19.87 -5.19 -3.81
C MET A 248 -20.30 -5.72 -2.44
N ARG A 249 -21.57 -6.10 -2.30
CA ARG A 249 -22.16 -6.64 -1.06
C ARG A 249 -21.78 -8.08 -0.74
N LYS A 250 -21.00 -8.73 -1.61
CA LYS A 250 -20.62 -10.15 -1.48
C LYS A 250 -21.80 -11.13 -1.42
N GLU A 251 -22.92 -10.80 -2.07
CA GLU A 251 -24.14 -11.64 -2.13
C GLU A 251 -24.08 -12.66 -3.30
N SER A 252 -23.14 -13.61 -3.23
CA SER A 252 -22.85 -14.58 -4.29
C SER A 252 -24.08 -15.37 -4.78
N ASN A 253 -24.92 -15.87 -3.87
CA ASN A 253 -26.14 -16.63 -4.19
C ASN A 253 -27.11 -15.83 -5.07
N ARG A 254 -27.42 -14.59 -4.66
CA ARG A 254 -28.35 -13.72 -5.40
C ARG A 254 -27.74 -13.25 -6.72
N PHE A 255 -26.45 -12.94 -6.72
CA PHE A 255 -25.70 -12.59 -7.92
C PHE A 255 -25.83 -13.69 -8.98
N HIS A 256 -25.49 -14.93 -8.65
CA HIS A 256 -25.50 -16.04 -9.62
C HIS A 256 -26.90 -16.42 -10.09
N ASN A 257 -27.92 -16.25 -9.23
CA ASN A 257 -29.32 -16.47 -9.61
C ASN A 257 -29.82 -15.49 -10.67
N ILE A 258 -29.35 -14.23 -10.64
CA ILE A 258 -29.65 -13.22 -11.66
C ILE A 258 -28.77 -13.46 -12.87
N TYR A 259 -27.45 -13.61 -12.68
CA TYR A 259 -26.47 -13.81 -13.73
C TYR A 259 -26.90 -14.89 -14.73
N LYS A 260 -27.33 -16.08 -14.24
CA LYS A 260 -27.79 -17.20 -15.09
C LYS A 260 -29.02 -16.92 -15.96
N LYS A 261 -29.77 -15.84 -15.71
CA LYS A 261 -31.02 -15.51 -16.39
C LYS A 261 -30.90 -14.34 -17.36
N VAL A 262 -29.77 -13.62 -17.33
CA VAL A 262 -29.59 -12.36 -18.06
C VAL A 262 -28.60 -12.52 -19.20
N LYS A 263 -28.63 -11.60 -20.17
CA LYS A 263 -27.61 -11.59 -21.22
C LYS A 263 -26.27 -11.21 -20.64
N HIS A 264 -25.24 -12.00 -20.93
CA HIS A 264 -23.90 -11.72 -20.44
C HIS A 264 -23.18 -10.69 -21.32
N THR A 265 -22.38 -9.85 -20.68
CA THR A 265 -21.35 -9.03 -21.31
C THR A 265 -19.99 -9.51 -20.87
N SER A 266 -18.94 -9.04 -21.56
CA SER A 266 -17.57 -9.23 -21.10
C SER A 266 -17.39 -8.68 -19.66
N PHE A 267 -18.10 -7.59 -19.32
CA PHE A 267 -18.08 -7.02 -17.99
C PHE A 267 -18.75 -7.92 -16.95
N SER A 268 -20.00 -8.34 -17.18
CA SER A 268 -20.75 -9.15 -16.22
C SER A 268 -20.11 -10.51 -16.01
N ASN A 269 -19.53 -11.11 -17.05
CA ASN A 269 -18.81 -12.37 -16.94
C ASN A 269 -17.51 -12.21 -16.15
N ARG A 270 -16.68 -11.21 -16.46
CA ARG A 270 -15.47 -10.94 -15.68
C ARG A 270 -15.82 -10.63 -14.22
N LEU A 271 -16.92 -9.92 -13.96
CA LEU A 271 -17.42 -9.70 -12.59
C LEU A 271 -17.80 -11.01 -11.89
N ALA A 272 -18.47 -11.93 -12.59
CA ALA A 272 -18.79 -13.26 -12.08
C ALA A 272 -17.52 -14.07 -11.75
N ILE A 273 -16.51 -14.02 -12.62
CA ILE A 273 -15.20 -14.66 -12.40
C ILE A 273 -14.48 -14.03 -11.22
N LEU A 274 -14.46 -12.70 -11.08
CA LEU A 274 -13.90 -12.02 -9.91
C LEU A 274 -14.55 -12.53 -8.62
N PHE A 275 -15.87 -12.75 -8.65
CA PHE A 275 -16.61 -13.23 -7.49
C PHE A 275 -16.16 -14.62 -7.02
N THR A 276 -15.66 -15.46 -7.93
CA THR A 276 -15.14 -16.80 -7.59
C THR A 276 -13.89 -16.76 -6.70
N TYR A 277 -13.16 -15.64 -6.69
CA TYR A 277 -12.00 -15.44 -5.83
C TYR A 277 -12.39 -15.07 -4.40
N ASN A 278 -13.67 -14.81 -4.13
CA ASN A 278 -14.17 -14.62 -2.79
C ASN A 278 -14.27 -15.97 -2.07
N GLN A 279 -13.69 -16.06 -0.87
CA GLN A 279 -13.61 -17.30 -0.08
C GLN A 279 -14.99 -17.89 0.25
N ASP A 280 -16.02 -17.06 0.30
CA ASP A 280 -17.40 -17.47 0.63
C ASP A 280 -18.25 -17.76 -0.63
N CYS A 281 -17.65 -17.79 -1.83
CA CYS A 281 -18.37 -18.08 -3.06
C CYS A 281 -18.37 -19.58 -3.38
N GLU A 282 -19.54 -20.21 -3.29
CA GLU A 282 -19.74 -21.62 -3.66
C GLU A 282 -19.81 -21.86 -5.19
N PHE A 283 -19.86 -20.79 -5.97
CA PHE A 283 -20.02 -20.85 -7.42
C PHE A 283 -18.70 -20.57 -8.14
N THR A 284 -18.46 -21.31 -9.21
CA THR A 284 -17.38 -21.07 -10.16
C THR A 284 -17.97 -20.60 -11.49
N ALA A 285 -17.63 -19.39 -11.90
CA ALA A 285 -17.91 -18.88 -13.24
C ALA A 285 -16.79 -19.27 -14.20
N GLU A 286 -17.16 -19.70 -15.41
CA GLU A 286 -16.22 -20.03 -16.48
C GLU A 286 -16.10 -18.87 -17.47
N TYR A 287 -14.95 -18.78 -18.13
CA TYR A 287 -14.75 -17.80 -19.19
C TYR A 287 -15.62 -18.08 -20.39
N GLU A 288 -16.35 -17.06 -20.83
CA GLU A 288 -17.11 -17.06 -22.07
C GLU A 288 -16.53 -15.97 -22.98
N ASN A 289 -16.26 -16.31 -24.24
CA ASN A 289 -15.73 -15.37 -25.23
C ASN A 289 -16.83 -14.40 -25.72
N ILE A 290 -17.23 -13.48 -24.86
CA ILE A 290 -18.30 -12.52 -25.09
C ILE A 290 -17.73 -11.25 -25.73
N LYS A 291 -18.14 -10.96 -26.97
CA LYS A 291 -17.73 -9.76 -27.71
C LYS A 291 -18.43 -8.49 -27.25
N LYS A 292 -19.59 -8.61 -26.61
CA LYS A 292 -20.38 -7.47 -26.11
C LYS A 292 -19.66 -6.86 -24.90
N LYS A 293 -19.34 -5.57 -24.97
CA LYS A 293 -18.84 -4.78 -23.83
C LYS A 293 -19.96 -4.57 -22.80
N SER A 294 -19.73 -3.77 -21.77
CA SER A 294 -20.76 -3.41 -20.78
C SER A 294 -21.92 -2.64 -21.40
N PHE A 295 -23.11 -2.84 -20.83
CA PHE A 295 -24.31 -2.05 -21.10
C PHE A 295 -24.27 -0.70 -20.39
N ILE A 296 -23.55 -0.62 -19.27
CA ILE A 296 -23.33 0.62 -18.52
C ILE A 296 -22.17 1.42 -19.14
N ASN A 297 -22.25 2.74 -19.02
CA ASN A 297 -21.15 3.62 -19.37
C ASN A 297 -19.93 3.36 -18.45
N ILE A 298 -18.86 2.82 -19.03
CA ILE A 298 -17.63 2.45 -18.31
C ILE A 298 -16.92 3.68 -17.71
N ASP A 299 -16.97 4.84 -18.37
CA ASP A 299 -16.36 6.07 -17.84
C ASP A 299 -17.06 6.51 -16.55
N LEU A 300 -18.37 6.33 -16.50
CA LEU A 300 -19.17 6.57 -15.30
C LEU A 300 -18.78 5.59 -14.18
N LEU A 301 -18.61 4.31 -14.49
CA LEU A 301 -18.14 3.31 -13.52
C LEU A 301 -16.71 3.61 -13.04
N ASN A 302 -15.80 3.96 -13.94
CA ASN A 302 -14.43 4.35 -13.62
C ASN A 302 -14.39 5.54 -12.65
N LYS A 303 -15.30 6.51 -12.80
CA LYS A 303 -15.41 7.65 -11.90
C LYS A 303 -15.81 7.24 -10.48
N HIS A 304 -16.75 6.31 -10.33
CA HIS A 304 -17.36 6.01 -9.04
C HIS A 304 -16.82 4.76 -8.34
N ILE A 305 -16.45 3.71 -9.09
CA ILE A 305 -15.91 2.44 -8.59
C ILE A 305 -14.60 2.05 -9.31
N PRO A 306 -13.57 2.91 -9.30
CA PRO A 306 -12.33 2.71 -10.08
C PRO A 306 -11.64 1.37 -9.80
N ASN A 307 -11.75 0.86 -8.56
CA ASN A 307 -11.14 -0.41 -8.18
C ASN A 307 -11.77 -1.61 -8.91
N ILE A 308 -13.10 -1.65 -8.99
CA ILE A 308 -13.82 -2.74 -9.68
C ILE A 308 -13.60 -2.60 -11.18
N SER A 309 -13.76 -1.39 -11.72
CA SER A 309 -13.58 -1.17 -13.14
C SER A 309 -12.17 -1.53 -13.61
N ARG A 310 -11.12 -1.25 -12.82
CA ARG A 310 -9.75 -1.66 -13.12
C ARG A 310 -9.56 -3.18 -13.15
N LEU A 311 -10.24 -3.92 -12.27
CA LEU A 311 -10.18 -5.38 -12.27
C LEU A 311 -10.95 -5.97 -13.45
N VAL A 312 -12.08 -5.38 -13.81
CA VAL A 312 -12.94 -5.91 -14.87
C VAL A 312 -12.46 -5.48 -16.27
N PHE A 313 -11.88 -4.29 -16.42
CA PHE A 313 -11.46 -3.71 -17.68
C PHE A 313 -9.95 -3.45 -17.72
N LEU A 314 -9.17 -4.51 -17.96
CA LEU A 314 -7.86 -4.37 -18.59
C LEU A 314 -8.10 -4.44 -20.10
N GLU A 315 -8.23 -3.28 -20.74
CA GLU A 315 -8.52 -3.19 -22.17
C GLU A 315 -7.39 -3.85 -22.98
N ASN A 316 -7.78 -4.67 -23.96
CA ASN A 316 -6.89 -5.36 -24.91
C ASN A 316 -6.00 -6.49 -24.35
N GLU A 317 -6.25 -6.95 -23.12
CA GLU A 317 -5.61 -8.17 -22.60
C GLU A 317 -6.42 -9.42 -22.95
N ASP A 318 -5.73 -10.49 -23.40
CA ASP A 318 -6.31 -11.81 -23.52
C ASP A 318 -6.71 -12.36 -22.14
N TYR A 319 -7.63 -13.34 -22.13
CA TYR A 319 -8.17 -13.90 -20.89
C TYR A 319 -7.09 -14.44 -19.94
N GLU A 320 -6.08 -15.14 -20.46
CA GLU A 320 -5.05 -15.77 -19.61
C GLU A 320 -4.16 -14.71 -18.95
N THR A 321 -3.81 -13.66 -19.69
CA THR A 321 -3.05 -12.52 -19.16
C THR A 321 -3.86 -11.77 -18.11
N TRP A 322 -5.13 -11.46 -18.40
CA TRP A 322 -6.04 -10.83 -17.45
C TRP A 322 -6.18 -11.67 -16.17
N GLN A 323 -6.47 -12.97 -16.31
CA GLN A 323 -6.68 -13.87 -15.17
C GLN A 323 -5.43 -13.97 -14.29
N ARG A 324 -4.23 -14.09 -14.89
CA ARG A 324 -2.96 -14.05 -14.13
C ARG A 324 -2.79 -12.73 -13.38
N GLY A 325 -3.13 -11.61 -14.01
CA GLY A 325 -3.12 -10.29 -13.38
C GLY A 325 -4.04 -10.23 -12.16
N ILE A 326 -5.27 -10.72 -12.29
CA ILE A 326 -6.24 -10.79 -11.20
C ILE A 326 -5.74 -11.65 -10.04
N VAL A 327 -5.27 -12.87 -10.32
CA VAL A 327 -4.73 -13.77 -9.28
C VAL A 327 -3.60 -13.08 -8.51
N TYR A 328 -2.68 -12.42 -9.23
CA TYR A 328 -1.60 -11.66 -8.61
C TYR A 328 -2.10 -10.47 -7.78
N HIS A 329 -3.15 -9.78 -8.22
CA HIS A 329 -3.77 -8.68 -7.48
C HIS A 329 -4.46 -9.15 -6.19
N TYR A 330 -5.23 -10.24 -6.24
CA TYR A 330 -5.90 -10.80 -5.06
C TYR A 330 -4.90 -11.38 -4.06
N ASP A 331 -3.89 -12.12 -4.51
CA ASP A 331 -2.84 -12.65 -3.63
C ASP A 331 -2.12 -11.52 -2.88
N TRP A 332 -1.81 -10.41 -3.56
CA TRP A 332 -1.22 -9.23 -2.89
C TRP A 332 -2.19 -8.59 -1.89
N ASN A 333 -3.44 -8.41 -2.28
CA ASN A 333 -4.48 -7.82 -1.45
C ASN A 333 -4.69 -8.61 -0.15
N ASP A 334 -4.68 -9.93 -0.23
CA ASP A 334 -4.79 -10.81 0.94
C ASP A 334 -3.61 -10.63 1.89
N LYS A 335 -2.39 -10.45 1.37
CA LYS A 335 -1.22 -10.12 2.21
C LYS A 335 -1.38 -8.77 2.90
N VAL A 336 -1.87 -7.75 2.21
CA VAL A 336 -2.12 -6.42 2.81
C VAL A 336 -3.20 -6.50 3.89
N LYS A 337 -4.31 -7.20 3.63
CA LYS A 337 -5.40 -7.41 4.61
C LYS A 337 -4.91 -8.20 5.82
N LEU A 338 -4.15 -9.27 5.61
CA LEU A 338 -3.57 -10.07 6.68
C LEU A 338 -2.57 -9.28 7.52
N TRP A 339 -1.67 -8.54 6.88
CA TRP A 339 -0.74 -7.64 7.55
C TRP A 339 -1.53 -6.64 8.41
N MET A 340 -2.51 -5.94 7.83
CA MET A 340 -3.28 -4.92 8.55
C MET A 340 -4.11 -5.49 9.71
N ARG A 341 -4.73 -6.66 9.56
CA ARG A 341 -5.48 -7.33 10.65
C ARG A 341 -4.60 -7.68 11.83
N ASN A 342 -3.36 -8.07 11.58
CA ASN A 342 -2.41 -8.47 12.62
C ASN A 342 -1.57 -7.29 13.13
N ARG A 343 -1.54 -6.18 12.39
CA ARG A 343 -0.78 -4.97 12.68
C ARG A 343 -1.36 -4.25 13.90
N CYS A 344 -0.96 -4.68 15.09
CA CYS A 344 -1.16 -3.92 16.32
C CYS A 344 -0.34 -2.62 16.27
N GLU A 345 -0.75 -1.61 17.04
CA GLU A 345 -0.11 -0.28 17.10
C GLU A 345 1.40 -0.30 17.46
N THR A 346 1.94 -1.43 17.90
CA THR A 346 3.26 -1.50 18.54
C THR A 346 4.30 -2.39 17.85
N SER A 347 3.96 -3.26 16.89
CA SER A 347 4.94 -4.24 16.36
C SER A 347 5.61 -3.78 15.06
N CYS A 348 6.86 -3.33 15.14
CA CYS A 348 7.71 -3.15 13.95
C CYS A 348 7.96 -4.43 13.19
N LEU A 349 7.86 -5.59 13.84
CA LEU A 349 8.16 -6.89 13.22
C LEU A 349 7.23 -7.16 12.05
N LEU A 350 5.96 -6.77 12.15
CA LEU A 350 4.99 -6.97 11.07
C LEU A 350 5.24 -6.01 9.89
N ASP A 351 5.61 -4.76 10.17
CA ASP A 351 5.98 -3.80 9.12
C ASP A 351 7.28 -4.24 8.42
N LYS A 352 8.23 -4.81 9.17
CA LYS A 352 9.46 -5.42 8.65
C LYS A 352 9.17 -6.60 7.72
N SER A 353 8.36 -7.57 8.17
CA SER A 353 7.94 -8.70 7.34
C SER A 353 7.17 -8.25 6.11
N MET A 354 6.33 -7.21 6.23
CA MET A 354 5.60 -6.69 5.08
C MET A 354 6.52 -6.00 4.07
N ILE A 355 7.59 -5.32 4.50
CA ILE A 355 8.63 -4.80 3.60
C ILE A 355 9.34 -5.94 2.86
N GLU A 356 9.61 -7.07 3.52
CA GLU A 356 10.19 -8.25 2.86
C GLU A 356 9.25 -8.83 1.80
N GLU A 357 7.96 -8.92 2.12
CA GLU A 357 6.92 -9.31 1.15
C GLU A 357 6.83 -8.32 -0.03
N CYS A 358 7.01 -7.02 0.23
CA CYS A 358 7.10 -6.00 -0.82
C CYS A 358 8.29 -6.25 -1.75
N ILE A 359 9.46 -6.63 -1.21
CA ILE A 359 10.65 -6.95 -2.02
C ILE A 359 10.37 -8.18 -2.88
N LYS A 360 9.83 -9.26 -2.28
CA LYS A 360 9.52 -10.53 -2.95
C LYS A 360 8.53 -10.35 -4.10
N HIS A 361 7.50 -9.53 -3.89
CA HIS A 361 6.44 -9.27 -4.89
C HIS A 361 6.74 -8.07 -5.79
N LYS A 362 7.94 -7.47 -5.69
CA LYS A 362 8.35 -6.27 -6.45
C LYS A 362 7.44 -5.05 -6.24
N ARG A 363 6.78 -4.96 -5.08
CA ARG A 363 5.93 -3.86 -4.63
C ARG A 363 6.75 -2.80 -3.89
N PHE A 364 7.81 -2.32 -4.52
CA PHE A 364 8.82 -1.49 -3.85
C PHE A 364 8.25 -0.18 -3.28
N ARG A 365 7.37 0.49 -4.05
CA ARG A 365 6.72 1.73 -3.61
C ARG A 365 5.89 1.52 -2.35
N ASP A 366 5.19 0.40 -2.23
CA ASP A 366 4.43 0.05 -1.03
C ASP A 366 5.35 -0.15 0.17
N GLY A 367 6.48 -0.85 0.00
CA GLY A 367 7.50 -0.99 1.04
C GLY A 367 8.05 0.35 1.53
N TRP A 368 8.24 1.32 0.62
CA TRP A 368 8.68 2.66 0.98
C TRP A 368 7.61 3.44 1.75
N ILE A 369 6.34 3.28 1.37
CA ILE A 369 5.20 3.86 2.09
C ILE A 369 5.15 3.31 3.53
N ILE A 370 5.37 2.00 3.72
CA ILE A 370 5.47 1.39 5.05
C ILE A 370 6.63 1.99 5.84
N TYR A 371 7.80 2.17 5.24
CA TYR A 371 8.92 2.83 5.92
C TYR A 371 8.59 4.26 6.39
N LYS A 372 7.88 5.05 5.56
CA LYS A 372 7.59 6.46 5.86
C LYS A 372 6.42 6.67 6.82
N TYR A 373 5.40 5.82 6.73
CA TYR A 373 4.12 6.01 7.42
C TYR A 373 3.74 4.85 8.34
N GLY A 374 4.59 3.82 8.41
CA GLY A 374 4.42 2.68 9.28
C GLY A 374 4.71 3.00 10.75
N ASN A 375 4.99 1.96 11.52
CA ASN A 375 5.32 2.09 12.93
C ASN A 375 6.57 2.95 13.11
N LYS A 376 6.57 3.86 14.10
CA LYS A 376 7.70 4.80 14.35
C LYS A 376 9.06 4.12 14.50
N SER A 377 9.11 2.87 14.95
CA SER A 377 10.37 2.14 15.12
C SER A 377 10.94 1.57 13.81
N ILE A 378 10.16 1.46 12.73
CA ILE A 378 10.62 0.99 11.41
C ILE A 378 11.72 1.88 10.84
N VAL A 379 11.76 3.15 11.24
CA VAL A 379 12.75 4.13 10.76
C VAL A 379 14.18 3.77 11.19
N ASN A 380 14.34 2.85 12.16
CA ASN A 380 15.63 2.35 12.61
C ASN A 380 16.01 1.00 11.95
N GLU A 381 15.15 0.39 11.13
CA GLU A 381 15.43 -0.88 10.43
C GLU A 381 16.21 -0.65 9.12
N PHE A 382 17.35 0.02 9.22
CA PHE A 382 18.13 0.49 8.08
C PHE A 382 18.46 -0.61 7.07
N HIS A 383 18.89 -1.78 7.54
CA HIS A 383 19.23 -2.93 6.72
C HIS A 383 18.11 -3.32 5.74
N LYS A 384 16.87 -3.43 6.25
CA LYS A 384 15.73 -3.86 5.45
C LYS A 384 15.31 -2.80 4.43
N VAL A 385 15.38 -1.53 4.81
CA VAL A 385 14.99 -0.43 3.94
C VAL A 385 16.05 -0.21 2.84
N ILE A 386 17.33 -0.44 3.13
CA ILE A 386 18.39 -0.43 2.12
C ILE A 386 18.23 -1.59 1.15
N SER A 387 17.99 -2.81 1.67
CA SER A 387 17.70 -3.98 0.84
C SER A 387 16.51 -3.72 -0.10
N LEU A 388 15.44 -3.10 0.41
CA LEU A 388 14.30 -2.64 -0.38
C LEU A 388 14.73 -1.68 -1.50
N CYS A 389 15.46 -0.63 -1.17
CA CYS A 389 15.83 0.39 -2.14
C CYS A 389 16.82 -0.13 -3.19
N ILE A 390 17.80 -0.95 -2.82
CA ILE A 390 18.75 -1.56 -3.76
C ILE A 390 18.05 -2.56 -4.66
N SER A 391 17.14 -3.38 -4.12
CA SER A 391 16.32 -4.27 -4.94
C SER A 391 15.46 -3.48 -5.93
N ALA A 392 14.83 -2.40 -5.48
CA ALA A 392 14.03 -1.53 -6.34
C ALA A 392 14.87 -0.86 -7.44
N LEU A 393 16.05 -0.35 -7.10
CA LEU A 393 16.97 0.28 -8.03
C LEU A 393 17.43 -0.70 -9.11
N ARG A 394 17.78 -1.93 -8.75
CA ARG A 394 18.16 -3.00 -9.70
C ARG A 394 17.03 -3.36 -10.68
N HIS A 395 15.78 -3.32 -10.24
CA HIS A 395 14.64 -3.72 -11.06
C HIS A 395 14.05 -2.60 -11.91
N THR A 396 14.13 -1.35 -11.44
CA THR A 396 13.44 -0.21 -12.07
C THR A 396 14.39 0.80 -12.71
N ASN A 397 15.65 0.83 -12.25
CA ASN A 397 16.66 1.83 -12.62
C ASN A 397 16.22 3.29 -12.39
N GLU A 398 15.17 3.55 -11.60
CA GLU A 398 14.67 4.90 -11.30
C GLU A 398 15.57 5.64 -10.31
N GLU A 399 15.97 6.88 -10.63
CA GLU A 399 16.87 7.70 -9.78
C GLU A 399 16.34 7.97 -8.37
N ILE A 400 15.02 7.96 -8.20
CA ILE A 400 14.38 8.16 -6.89
C ILE A 400 14.89 7.16 -5.84
N TRP A 401 15.27 5.95 -6.24
CA TRP A 401 15.81 4.95 -5.32
C TRP A 401 17.24 5.25 -4.90
N THR A 402 18.04 5.88 -5.76
CA THR A 402 19.35 6.41 -5.39
C THR A 402 19.22 7.49 -4.31
N ASP A 403 18.29 8.43 -4.50
CA ASP A 403 18.04 9.49 -3.50
C ASP A 403 17.58 8.92 -2.15
N ARG A 404 16.73 7.89 -2.18
CA ARG A 404 16.26 7.19 -0.97
C ARG A 404 17.38 6.45 -0.25
N ILE A 405 18.28 5.79 -0.97
CA ILE A 405 19.47 5.15 -0.36
C ILE A 405 20.33 6.21 0.34
N ILE A 406 20.57 7.35 -0.32
CA ILE A 406 21.35 8.46 0.26
C ILE A 406 20.64 9.04 1.51
N GLU A 407 19.31 9.14 1.50
CA GLU A 407 18.52 9.54 2.66
C GLU A 407 18.76 8.59 3.85
N ILE A 408 18.73 7.28 3.59
CA ILE A 408 18.91 6.26 4.62
C ILE A 408 20.34 6.27 5.17
N ILE A 409 21.35 6.38 4.29
CA ILE A 409 22.77 6.49 4.69
C ILE A 409 22.97 7.63 5.68
N LYS A 410 22.45 8.82 5.35
CA LYS A 410 22.54 10.00 6.21
C LYS A 410 21.83 9.78 7.54
N ALA A 411 20.63 9.18 7.51
CA ALA A 411 19.86 8.91 8.72
C ALA A 411 20.57 7.91 9.64
N ALA A 412 21.17 6.85 9.08
CA ALA A 412 21.89 5.82 9.80
C ALA A 412 23.17 6.36 10.43
N ILE A 413 24.03 7.05 9.65
CA ILE A 413 25.30 7.60 10.15
C ILE A 413 25.05 8.70 11.19
N LYS A 414 23.99 9.50 11.05
CA LYS A 414 23.61 10.52 12.04
C LYS A 414 23.29 9.92 13.43
N LYS A 415 22.93 8.64 13.52
CA LYS A 415 22.76 7.96 14.82
C LYS A 415 24.08 7.81 15.58
N ASN A 416 25.21 7.87 14.87
CA ASN A 416 26.55 7.67 15.42
C ASN A 416 26.68 6.35 16.20
N ASP A 417 25.96 5.32 15.75
CA ASP A 417 25.95 3.98 16.34
C ASP A 417 26.90 3.09 15.53
N PHE A 418 27.84 2.47 16.24
CA PHE A 418 28.87 1.63 15.67
C PHE A 418 28.30 0.42 14.90
N TYR A 419 27.37 -0.31 15.49
CA TYR A 419 26.83 -1.54 14.90
C TYR A 419 25.97 -1.23 13.68
N ILE A 420 25.20 -0.14 13.74
CA ILE A 420 24.41 0.33 12.59
C ILE A 420 25.32 0.68 11.41
N CYS A 421 26.47 1.33 11.67
CA CYS A 421 27.41 1.67 10.60
C CYS A 421 28.08 0.42 10.00
N MET A 422 28.39 -0.59 10.82
CA MET A 422 28.94 -1.86 10.35
C MET A 422 27.96 -2.59 9.43
N ASP A 423 26.70 -2.72 9.84
CA ASP A 423 25.63 -3.32 9.02
C ASP A 423 25.45 -2.54 7.70
N LEU A 424 25.50 -1.19 7.79
CA LEU A 424 25.37 -0.31 6.64
C LEU A 424 26.47 -0.51 5.59
N VAL A 425 27.73 -0.69 6.03
CA VAL A 425 28.87 -0.99 5.15
C VAL A 425 28.61 -2.31 4.41
N GLU A 426 28.19 -3.35 5.14
CA GLU A 426 27.90 -4.64 4.54
C GLU A 426 26.77 -4.53 3.51
N ASP A 427 25.68 -3.88 3.88
CA ASP A 427 24.52 -3.74 3.01
C ASP A 427 24.84 -3.01 1.71
N ILE A 428 25.62 -1.95 1.78
CA ILE A 428 25.95 -1.14 0.60
C ILE A 428 26.95 -1.87 -0.28
N PHE A 429 28.12 -2.20 0.26
CA PHE A 429 29.21 -2.70 -0.59
C PHE A 429 28.96 -4.12 -1.10
N TYR A 430 28.28 -4.98 -0.35
CA TYR A 430 28.03 -6.35 -0.79
C TYR A 430 26.89 -6.43 -1.81
N THR A 431 25.96 -5.46 -1.81
CA THR A 431 24.76 -5.51 -2.66
C THR A 431 24.73 -4.48 -3.79
N LEU A 432 25.69 -3.56 -3.90
CA LEU A 432 25.69 -2.61 -5.03
C LEU A 432 26.20 -3.15 -6.38
N GLY A 433 26.85 -4.31 -6.41
CA GLY A 433 27.48 -4.83 -7.64
C GLY A 433 26.56 -4.96 -8.87
N GLY A 434 25.26 -5.22 -8.65
CA GLY A 434 24.26 -5.33 -9.74
C GLY A 434 23.57 -4.03 -10.14
N VAL A 435 23.99 -2.88 -9.61
CA VAL A 435 23.42 -1.55 -9.92
C VAL A 435 24.21 -0.89 -11.05
N SER A 436 23.54 -0.02 -11.84
CA SER A 436 24.20 0.75 -12.91
C SER A 436 25.36 1.60 -12.38
N GLU A 437 26.40 1.80 -13.19
CA GLU A 437 27.64 2.46 -12.76
C GLU A 437 27.40 3.89 -12.28
N SER A 438 26.63 4.70 -13.01
CA SER A 438 26.35 6.10 -12.64
C SER A 438 25.69 6.23 -11.28
N GLN A 439 24.68 5.39 -11.00
CA GLN A 439 23.97 5.36 -9.74
C GLN A 439 24.83 4.81 -8.62
N ARG A 440 25.59 3.73 -8.90
CA ARG A 440 26.52 3.12 -7.95
C ARG A 440 27.60 4.11 -7.52
N SER A 441 28.27 4.78 -8.45
CA SER A 441 29.28 5.81 -8.17
C SER A 441 28.70 6.96 -7.34
N ARG A 442 27.46 7.39 -7.62
CA ARG A 442 26.78 8.43 -6.84
C ARG A 442 26.50 8.00 -5.39
N ILE A 443 26.02 6.78 -5.18
CA ILE A 443 25.77 6.22 -3.83
C ILE A 443 27.09 6.12 -3.06
N ILE A 444 28.14 5.57 -3.68
CA ILE A 444 29.46 5.41 -3.05
C ILE A 444 30.07 6.76 -2.69
N LYS A 445 30.09 7.75 -3.59
CA LYS A 445 30.58 9.11 -3.29
C LYS A 445 29.88 9.72 -2.07
N HIS A 446 28.56 9.51 -1.94
CA HIS A 446 27.81 9.97 -0.79
C HIS A 446 28.12 9.17 0.48
N PHE A 447 28.16 7.85 0.41
CA PHE A 447 28.52 7.00 1.55
C PHE A 447 29.88 7.41 2.15
N ILE A 448 30.88 7.53 1.29
CA ILE A 448 32.25 7.95 1.64
C ILE A 448 32.25 9.30 2.35
N LYS A 449 31.51 10.27 1.80
CA LYS A 449 31.44 11.61 2.40
C LYS A 449 30.90 11.59 3.83
N GLU A 450 29.87 10.78 4.08
CA GLU A 450 29.19 10.74 5.37
C GLU A 450 29.95 9.88 6.39
N ILE A 451 30.53 8.74 5.98
CA ILE A 451 31.17 7.79 6.90
C ILE A 451 32.50 8.27 7.50
N ARG A 452 33.11 9.31 6.91
CA ARG A 452 34.39 9.92 7.36
C ARG A 452 34.45 10.23 8.85
N VAL A 453 33.32 10.59 9.46
CA VAL A 453 33.25 10.88 10.90
C VAL A 453 33.56 9.66 11.79
N MET A 454 33.47 8.45 11.23
CA MET A 454 33.67 7.17 11.91
C MET A 454 35.04 6.52 11.63
N GLU A 455 35.85 7.09 10.72
CA GLU A 455 37.13 6.51 10.25
C GLU A 455 38.24 6.51 11.32
N ASN A 456 38.00 7.07 12.50
CA ASN A 456 38.88 6.94 13.66
C ASN A 456 38.75 5.57 14.36
N ASN A 457 37.73 4.78 14.05
CA ASN A 457 37.53 3.45 14.62
C ASN A 457 38.11 2.39 13.67
N GLU A 458 39.14 1.68 14.13
CA GLU A 458 39.86 0.68 13.32
C GLU A 458 39.00 -0.49 12.85
N GLU A 459 37.98 -0.88 13.62
CA GLU A 459 37.06 -1.96 13.22
C GLU A 459 36.19 -1.51 12.04
N ILE A 460 35.70 -0.27 12.09
CA ILE A 460 34.95 0.34 10.97
C ILE A 460 35.84 0.47 9.75
N VAL A 461 37.07 0.98 9.92
CA VAL A 461 38.08 1.08 8.85
C VAL A 461 38.30 -0.28 8.19
N THR A 462 38.50 -1.32 8.98
CA THR A 462 38.71 -2.69 8.48
C THR A 462 37.51 -3.16 7.67
N ASN A 463 36.29 -2.92 8.17
CA ASN A 463 35.07 -3.33 7.48
C ASN A 463 34.82 -2.52 6.19
N ILE A 464 35.13 -1.22 6.18
CA ILE A 464 35.04 -0.38 4.97
C ILE A 464 36.00 -0.89 3.91
N ILE A 465 37.27 -1.12 4.24
CA ILE A 465 38.27 -1.62 3.27
C ILE A 465 37.84 -2.99 2.74
N LYS A 466 37.40 -3.89 3.62
CA LYS A 466 36.87 -5.20 3.24
C LYS A 466 35.65 -5.10 2.32
N GLY A 467 34.68 -4.25 2.65
CA GLY A 467 33.50 -3.98 1.83
C GLY A 467 33.86 -3.42 0.46
N ILE A 468 34.71 -2.39 0.41
CA ILE A 468 35.25 -1.81 -0.82
C ILE A 468 35.85 -2.90 -1.71
N ASN A 469 36.73 -3.72 -1.15
CA ASN A 469 37.38 -4.80 -1.88
C ASN A 469 36.35 -5.79 -2.47
N GLU A 470 35.32 -6.19 -1.70
CA GLU A 470 34.24 -7.05 -2.18
C GLU A 470 33.38 -6.39 -3.28
N LEU A 471 33.21 -5.07 -3.26
CA LEU A 471 32.56 -4.35 -4.34
C LEU A 471 33.44 -4.28 -5.58
N CYS A 472 34.74 -3.96 -5.43
CA CYS A 472 35.70 -3.86 -6.53
C CYS A 472 35.79 -5.19 -7.31
N LYS A 473 35.75 -6.35 -6.64
CA LYS A 473 35.67 -7.67 -7.28
C LYS A 473 34.48 -7.81 -8.25
N LYS A 474 33.40 -7.05 -8.04
CA LYS A 474 32.18 -7.07 -8.87
C LYS A 474 32.14 -5.96 -9.92
N CYS A 475 33.00 -4.95 -9.83
CA CYS A 475 33.00 -3.79 -10.72
C CYS A 475 34.41 -3.38 -11.18
N ILE A 476 35.26 -4.35 -11.49
CA ILE A 476 36.64 -4.13 -11.95
C ILE A 476 36.64 -3.21 -13.20
N ASN A 477 37.61 -2.28 -13.26
CA ASN A 477 37.79 -1.31 -14.36
C ASN A 477 36.59 -0.37 -14.60
N THR A 478 35.94 0.08 -13.53
CA THR A 478 34.85 1.07 -13.57
C THR A 478 35.20 2.32 -12.76
N GLU A 479 34.55 3.45 -13.02
CA GLU A 479 34.70 4.69 -12.24
C GLU A 479 34.40 4.43 -10.76
N THR A 480 33.42 3.55 -10.47
CA THR A 480 33.13 3.15 -9.09
C THR A 480 34.35 2.49 -8.42
N CYS A 481 35.06 1.62 -9.14
CA CYS A 481 36.26 0.96 -8.63
C CYS A 481 37.35 1.98 -8.31
N ASP A 482 37.57 2.96 -9.19
CA ASP A 482 38.57 4.00 -8.99
C ASP A 482 38.26 4.84 -7.74
N ILE A 483 37.01 5.26 -7.58
CA ILE A 483 36.54 6.01 -6.38
C ILE A 483 36.75 5.18 -5.11
N CYS A 484 36.40 3.89 -5.16
CA CYS A 484 36.56 2.98 -4.04
C CYS A 484 38.03 2.79 -3.65
N VAL A 485 38.91 2.56 -4.62
CA VAL A 485 40.36 2.38 -4.40
C VAL A 485 40.99 3.66 -3.85
N GLU A 486 40.65 4.82 -4.42
CA GLU A 486 41.12 6.12 -3.92
C GLU A 486 40.75 6.30 -2.45
N HIS A 487 39.51 5.98 -2.10
CA HIS A 487 39.04 6.10 -0.73
C HIS A 487 39.68 5.09 0.24
N ALA A 488 39.82 3.82 -0.16
CA ALA A 488 40.49 2.82 0.65
C ALA A 488 41.96 3.20 0.92
N ASN A 489 42.66 3.73 -0.10
CA ASN A 489 44.00 4.26 0.05
C ASN A 489 44.03 5.46 1.02
N MET A 490 43.09 6.39 0.91
CA MET A 490 42.98 7.54 1.81
C MET A 490 42.82 7.08 3.28
N ILE A 491 41.86 6.19 3.54
CA ILE A 491 41.62 5.64 4.89
C ILE A 491 42.87 4.93 5.41
N TYR A 492 43.49 4.10 4.58
CA TYR A 492 44.71 3.38 4.94
C TYR A 492 45.85 4.32 5.34
N GLN A 493 46.08 5.40 4.57
CA GLN A 493 47.12 6.38 4.91
C GLN A 493 46.83 7.13 6.20
N GLU A 494 45.57 7.45 6.47
CA GLU A 494 45.17 8.09 7.72
C GLU A 494 45.35 7.16 8.92
N TRP A 495 44.88 5.92 8.82
CA TRP A 495 45.10 4.88 9.81
C TRP A 495 46.61 4.67 10.07
N LYS A 496 47.41 4.57 9.01
CA LYS A 496 48.87 4.42 9.09
C LYS A 496 49.49 5.59 9.84
N ARG A 497 49.15 6.84 9.50
CA ARG A 497 49.68 8.03 10.19
C ARG A 497 49.37 8.03 11.68
N ASN A 498 48.17 7.59 12.05
CA ASN A 498 47.71 7.58 13.43
C ASN A 498 48.33 6.43 14.26
N ASN A 499 48.71 5.32 13.62
CA ASN A 499 49.21 4.12 14.30
C ASN A 499 50.74 3.89 14.17
N THR A 500 51.43 4.67 13.34
CA THR A 500 52.90 4.60 13.20
C THR A 500 53.65 5.65 14.05
N GLY A 501 52.96 6.32 14.97
CA GLY A 501 53.51 7.40 15.80
C GLY A 501 54.45 6.95 16.92
N GLY A 502 55.73 7.34 16.82
CA GLY A 502 56.69 7.45 17.93
C GLY A 502 57.49 6.18 18.26
N PHE A 503 58.82 6.32 18.28
CA PHE A 503 59.84 5.26 18.45
C PHE A 503 59.73 4.41 19.74
N PHE A 504 58.82 4.72 20.67
CA PHE A 504 58.87 4.17 22.02
C PHE A 504 57.77 3.17 22.40
N PHE A 505 56.60 3.12 21.73
CA PHE A 505 55.59 2.09 22.00
C PHE A 505 54.70 1.83 20.77
N LYS A 506 55.13 0.95 19.85
CA LYS A 506 54.25 0.41 18.80
C LYS A 506 53.30 -0.61 19.45
N SER A 507 52.07 -0.20 19.82
CA SER A 507 51.05 -1.17 20.21
C SER A 507 50.38 -1.72 18.96
N HIS A 508 50.64 -2.99 18.64
CA HIS A 508 49.96 -3.67 17.54
C HIS A 508 48.48 -3.81 17.84
N SER A 509 47.65 -3.18 17.01
CA SER A 509 46.21 -3.33 17.04
C SER A 509 45.80 -4.77 16.69
N LYS A 510 44.69 -5.26 17.26
CA LYS A 510 44.12 -6.55 16.86
C LYS A 510 43.59 -6.55 15.42
N TYR A 511 43.33 -5.37 14.84
CA TYR A 511 42.83 -5.19 13.47
C TYR A 511 43.95 -4.92 12.46
N GLU A 512 45.17 -4.61 12.92
CA GLU A 512 46.30 -4.28 12.05
C GLU A 512 46.54 -5.33 10.96
N SER A 513 46.62 -6.61 11.35
CA SER A 513 46.83 -7.70 10.38
C SER A 513 45.67 -7.81 9.38
N GLU A 514 44.44 -7.52 9.79
CA GLU A 514 43.26 -7.59 8.95
C GLU A 514 43.20 -6.43 7.95
N ILE A 515 43.62 -5.23 8.36
CA ILE A 515 43.78 -4.07 7.48
C ILE A 515 44.82 -4.36 6.39
N TYR A 516 46.01 -4.85 6.76
CA TYR A 516 47.03 -5.22 5.78
C TYR A 516 46.54 -6.33 4.84
N GLU A 517 45.86 -7.35 5.37
CA GLU A 517 45.34 -8.45 4.56
C GLU A 517 44.31 -7.97 3.54
N ASN A 518 43.37 -7.11 3.94
CA ASN A 518 42.36 -6.55 3.02
C ASN A 518 42.97 -5.60 2.00
N MET A 519 43.96 -4.78 2.37
CA MET A 519 44.66 -3.90 1.43
C MET A 519 45.47 -4.68 0.40
N LEU A 520 46.16 -5.76 0.82
CA LEU A 520 46.86 -6.66 -0.11
C LEU A 520 45.89 -7.35 -1.07
N ASP A 521 44.72 -7.77 -0.59
CA ASP A 521 43.68 -8.37 -1.44
C ASP A 521 43.09 -7.36 -2.43
N MET A 522 42.96 -6.10 -2.02
CA MET A 522 42.52 -5.02 -2.91
C MET A 522 43.56 -4.77 -4.02
N CYS A 523 44.85 -4.66 -3.69
CA CYS A 523 45.91 -4.51 -4.69
C CYS A 523 45.94 -5.68 -5.70
N ASP A 524 45.70 -6.92 -5.25
CA ASP A 524 45.57 -8.07 -6.16
C ASP A 524 44.31 -7.97 -7.03
N THR A 525 43.19 -7.49 -6.48
CA THR A 525 41.91 -7.34 -7.17
C THR A 525 41.97 -6.29 -8.30
N VAL A 526 42.70 -5.19 -8.09
CA VAL A 526 42.83 -4.10 -9.07
C VAL A 526 44.15 -4.09 -9.82
N GLU A 527 44.95 -5.16 -9.66
CA GLU A 527 46.26 -5.35 -10.30
C GLU A 527 47.27 -4.20 -10.02
N ASP A 528 47.15 -3.52 -8.87
CA ASP A 528 48.03 -2.41 -8.46
C ASP A 528 49.36 -2.92 -7.87
N CYS A 529 50.33 -3.10 -8.77
CA CYS A 529 51.66 -3.59 -8.42
C CYS A 529 52.44 -2.62 -7.52
N ASP A 530 52.26 -1.31 -7.67
CA ASP A 530 53.02 -0.32 -6.90
C ASP A 530 52.43 -0.14 -5.51
N GLY A 531 51.10 -0.14 -5.38
CA GLY A 531 50.41 -0.24 -4.10
C GLY A 531 50.82 -1.50 -3.32
N PHE A 532 50.88 -2.66 -3.99
CA PHE A 532 51.34 -3.91 -3.37
C PHE A 532 52.77 -3.79 -2.82
N LYS A 533 53.70 -3.23 -3.60
CA LYS A 533 55.09 -3.00 -3.15
C LYS A 533 55.15 -2.07 -1.93
N ASN A 534 54.35 -1.01 -1.93
CA ASN A 534 54.31 -0.07 -0.82
C ASN A 534 53.77 -0.72 0.46
N LEU A 535 52.73 -1.57 0.35
CA LEU A 535 52.23 -2.35 1.48
C LEU A 535 53.29 -3.35 2.02
N CYS A 536 54.08 -3.97 1.15
CA CYS A 536 55.19 -4.83 1.56
C CYS A 536 56.25 -4.05 2.34
N LYS A 537 56.61 -2.84 1.89
CA LYS A 537 57.51 -1.94 2.62
C LYS A 537 56.95 -1.60 4.00
N ASP A 538 55.65 -1.32 4.07
CA ASP A 538 54.99 -0.98 5.33
C ASP A 538 54.96 -2.15 6.32
N LEU A 539 54.71 -3.38 5.85
CA LEU A 539 54.80 -4.59 6.67
C LEU A 539 56.20 -4.78 7.28
N VAL A 540 57.27 -4.52 6.52
CA VAL A 540 58.66 -4.59 6.99
C VAL A 540 58.94 -3.48 8.01
N ASN A 541 58.67 -2.22 7.63
CA ASN A 541 59.00 -1.03 8.44
C ASN A 541 58.25 -0.99 9.77
N ASN A 542 57.04 -1.54 9.79
CA ASN A 542 56.20 -1.56 10.99
C ASN A 542 56.39 -2.81 11.85
N GLU A 543 57.25 -3.76 11.44
CA GLU A 543 57.42 -5.05 12.11
C GLU A 543 56.08 -5.79 12.28
N ALA A 544 55.19 -5.65 11.31
CA ALA A 544 53.82 -6.14 11.40
C ALA A 544 53.77 -7.67 11.54
N LYS A 545 52.85 -8.17 12.36
CA LYS A 545 52.67 -9.61 12.56
C LYS A 545 52.10 -10.26 11.30
N ILE A 546 52.90 -11.07 10.63
CA ILE A 546 52.48 -11.85 9.46
C ILE A 546 51.67 -13.07 9.91
N ASN A 547 50.36 -12.99 9.76
CA ASN A 547 49.44 -14.11 9.96
C ASN A 547 49.40 -15.01 8.70
N LYS A 548 48.65 -16.12 8.77
CA LYS A 548 48.47 -17.06 7.66
C LYS A 548 47.76 -16.44 6.44
N GLY A 549 46.89 -15.46 6.66
CA GLY A 549 46.13 -14.76 5.62
C GLY A 549 47.04 -13.89 4.76
N ILE A 550 47.76 -12.96 5.40
CA ILE A 550 48.80 -12.12 4.77
C ILE A 550 49.80 -12.98 4.00
N TYR A 551 50.32 -14.04 4.62
CA TYR A 551 51.28 -14.94 3.95
C TYR A 551 50.73 -15.54 2.66
N LYS A 552 49.48 -16.03 2.68
CA LYS A 552 48.83 -16.59 1.48
C LYS A 552 48.67 -15.55 0.37
N LYS A 553 48.32 -14.30 0.72
CA LYS A 553 48.17 -13.21 -0.25
C LYS A 553 49.51 -12.84 -0.89
N LEU A 554 50.54 -12.67 -0.07
CA LEU A 554 51.92 -12.44 -0.52
C LEU A 554 52.39 -13.55 -1.48
N GLN A 555 52.15 -14.82 -1.13
CA GLN A 555 52.52 -15.96 -1.97
C GLN A 555 51.72 -16.00 -3.29
N THR A 556 50.43 -15.68 -3.26
CA THR A 556 49.57 -15.65 -4.45
C THR A 556 50.05 -14.61 -5.45
N VAL A 557 50.30 -13.38 -5.00
CA VAL A 557 50.80 -12.30 -5.86
C VAL A 557 52.18 -12.64 -6.39
N HIS A 558 53.09 -13.14 -5.54
CA HIS A 558 54.43 -13.60 -5.96
C HIS A 558 54.38 -14.63 -7.09
N THR A 559 53.47 -15.60 -6.99
CA THR A 559 53.34 -16.68 -7.97
C THR A 559 52.84 -16.14 -9.32
N LYS A 560 51.94 -15.15 -9.30
CA LYS A 560 51.44 -14.48 -10.53
C LYS A 560 52.51 -13.63 -11.22
N THR A 561 53.36 -12.97 -10.44
CA THR A 561 54.27 -11.90 -10.91
C THR A 561 55.71 -12.35 -11.12
N CYS A 562 56.18 -13.37 -10.39
CA CYS A 562 57.55 -13.90 -10.47
C CYS A 562 57.57 -15.26 -11.20
N LYS A 563 57.50 -15.22 -12.55
CA LYS A 563 57.46 -16.43 -13.39
C LYS A 563 58.76 -17.26 -13.36
N ASP A 564 59.89 -16.66 -13.01
CA ASP A 564 61.24 -17.27 -13.05
C ASP A 564 61.94 -17.31 -11.68
N CYS A 565 61.19 -17.45 -10.58
CA CYS A 565 61.80 -17.53 -9.26
C CYS A 565 62.63 -18.83 -9.09
N LYS A 566 63.96 -18.72 -9.14
CA LYS A 566 64.90 -19.84 -8.92
C LYS A 566 64.97 -20.34 -7.46
N HIS A 567 64.23 -19.74 -6.53
CA HIS A 567 64.15 -20.25 -5.16
C HIS A 567 63.26 -21.50 -5.12
N GLY A 568 63.87 -22.67 -5.29
CA GLY A 568 63.24 -23.99 -5.04
C GLY A 568 62.69 -24.20 -3.62
N THR A 569 62.86 -23.22 -2.73
CA THR A 569 62.32 -23.16 -1.36
C THR A 569 60.96 -22.44 -1.27
N CYS A 570 60.53 -21.65 -2.25
CA CYS A 570 59.26 -20.90 -2.18
C CYS A 570 58.00 -21.81 -2.19
N GLN A 571 58.11 -23.04 -2.70
CA GLN A 571 57.00 -24.01 -2.70
C GLN A 571 56.84 -24.75 -1.36
N THR A 572 57.82 -24.65 -0.44
CA THR A 572 57.91 -25.48 0.78
C THR A 572 58.33 -24.74 2.05
N LEU A 573 58.28 -23.40 2.08
CA LEU A 573 58.50 -22.64 3.31
C LEU A 573 57.37 -22.97 4.31
N LYS A 574 57.75 -23.69 5.37
CA LYS A 574 56.89 -23.91 6.55
C LYS A 574 56.59 -22.54 7.17
N VAL A 575 55.43 -22.43 7.83
CA VAL A 575 54.90 -21.24 8.56
C VAL A 575 55.91 -20.58 9.55
N LYS A 576 57.08 -21.17 9.78
CA LYS A 576 58.13 -20.65 10.66
C LYS A 576 59.09 -19.64 10.00
N ASP A 577 59.05 -19.44 8.68
CA ASP A 577 59.93 -18.51 7.95
C ASP A 577 59.17 -17.33 7.29
N ASN A 578 58.09 -16.84 7.91
CA ASN A 578 57.23 -15.79 7.35
C ASN A 578 58.00 -14.49 6.99
N GLN A 579 59.02 -14.13 7.77
CA GLN A 579 59.87 -12.97 7.47
C GLN A 579 60.76 -13.20 6.25
N GLN A 580 61.23 -14.44 6.01
CA GLN A 580 62.09 -14.73 4.85
C GLN A 580 61.34 -14.57 3.52
N LEU A 581 60.06 -14.96 3.44
CA LEU A 581 59.25 -14.70 2.24
C LEU A 581 59.07 -13.19 2.04
N LEU A 582 58.77 -12.42 3.09
CA LEU A 582 58.62 -10.97 2.99
C LEU A 582 59.93 -10.29 2.55
N TYR A 583 61.07 -10.67 3.12
CA TYR A 583 62.40 -10.20 2.69
C TYR A 583 62.76 -10.66 1.28
N HIS A 584 62.36 -11.87 0.86
CA HIS A 584 62.55 -12.35 -0.51
C HIS A 584 61.71 -11.55 -1.50
N LEU A 585 60.47 -11.22 -1.18
CA LEU A 585 59.63 -10.35 -2.00
C LEU A 585 60.20 -8.93 -2.08
N PHE A 586 60.80 -8.46 -0.98
CA PHE A 586 61.46 -7.16 -0.95
C PHE A 586 62.77 -7.14 -1.75
N ASN A 587 63.56 -8.21 -1.74
CA ASN A 587 64.87 -8.28 -2.39
C ASN A 587 64.86 -8.86 -3.81
N GLY A 588 63.85 -9.68 -4.16
CA GLY A 588 63.76 -10.43 -5.42
C GLY A 588 62.97 -9.72 -6.52
N PHE A 589 62.07 -8.81 -6.16
CA PHE A 589 61.72 -7.70 -7.03
C PHE A 589 62.86 -6.70 -6.88
N ASN A 590 63.57 -6.35 -7.95
CA ASN A 590 64.46 -5.19 -7.88
C ASN A 590 63.60 -3.95 -7.54
N LEU A 591 63.56 -3.61 -6.25
CA LEU A 591 62.95 -2.43 -5.68
C LEU A 591 63.87 -1.22 -5.83
#